data_AF-A0A1S1XY22-F1
#
_entry.id   AF-A0A1S1XY22-F1
#
_cell.length_a   1.000
_cell.length_b   1.000
_cell.length_c   1.000
_cell.angle_alpha   90.00
_cell.angle_beta   90.00
_cell.angle_gamma   90.00
#
_symmetry.space_group_name_H-M   'P 1'
#
loop_
_entity.id
_entity.type
_entity.pdbx_description
1 polymer ?
#
loop_
_entity_poly.entity_id
_entity_poly.type
_entity_poly.pdbx_seq_one_letter_code
_entity_poly.pdbx_strand_id
1 'polypeptide(L)'
;MNLLLKYLSSCWFLNDPTELTPPKSFMWKNVTFYFISGCIVEGLIADPADGTLEVTGRTIMAFSSVALLLLKEKQWPRFSQLYTSIFVCENFIMTLAVAAEGLDFWLVMKHYPYREEVGIGLAVFLVIWYIAIVSYIFRRFFTYPTGTSVAFAFSYFVMTYGIPMLLMDI
;
A
#
# COMPACT_ATOMS: atom_id res chain seq x y z
N MET A 1 -5.44 9.82 18.92
CA MET A 1 -5.68 10.48 17.62
C MET A 1 -4.44 11.13 16.99
N ASN A 2 -3.37 11.45 17.71
CA ASN A 2 -2.14 12.02 17.12
C ASN A 2 -1.29 11.05 16.27
N LEU A 3 -1.33 9.74 16.54
CA LEU A 3 -0.41 8.80 15.87
C LEU A 3 -0.78 8.54 14.40
N LEU A 4 -2.06 8.32 14.12
CA LEU A 4 -2.56 8.04 12.76
C LEU A 4 -2.36 9.25 11.82
N LEU A 5 -2.64 10.46 12.31
CA LEU A 5 -2.37 11.70 11.56
C LEU A 5 -0.86 11.89 11.29
N LYS A 6 0.00 11.53 12.24
CA LYS A 6 1.46 11.57 12.05
C LYS A 6 1.95 10.52 11.03
N TYR A 7 1.31 9.36 10.95
CA TYR A 7 1.59 8.38 9.90
C TYR A 7 1.06 8.83 8.54
N LEU A 8 -0.15 9.39 8.48
CA LEU A 8 -0.70 9.96 7.25
C LEU A 8 0.19 11.07 6.68
N SER A 9 0.71 11.96 7.54
CA SER A 9 1.65 12.99 7.08
C SER A 9 2.99 12.41 6.60
N SER A 10 3.40 11.22 7.05
CA SER A 10 4.53 10.50 6.45
C SER A 10 4.24 10.06 5.01
N CYS A 11 2.98 9.80 4.64
CA CYS A 11 2.57 9.53 3.25
C CYS A 11 2.65 10.79 2.36
N TRP A 12 2.74 11.97 2.97
CA TRP A 12 3.02 13.25 2.31
C TRP A 12 4.48 13.70 2.46
N PHE A 13 5.38 12.80 2.88
CA PHE A 13 6.80 13.07 3.09
C PHE A 13 7.11 14.12 4.17
N LEU A 14 6.14 14.47 5.02
CA LEU A 14 6.28 15.56 6.00
C LEU A 14 6.94 15.12 7.31
N ASN A 15 6.75 13.86 7.72
CA ASN A 15 7.31 13.31 8.96
C ASN A 15 8.32 12.20 8.69
N ASP A 16 9.25 12.01 9.62
CA ASP A 16 10.16 10.86 9.60
C ASP A 16 9.45 9.63 10.20
N PRO A 17 9.26 8.55 9.41
CA PRO A 17 8.54 7.38 9.88
C PRO A 17 9.34 6.55 10.90
N THR A 18 10.65 6.80 11.05
CA THR A 18 11.51 6.12 12.04
C THR A 18 11.30 6.61 13.47
N GLU A 19 10.75 7.82 13.64
CA GLU A 19 10.45 8.40 14.95
C GLU A 19 9.11 7.90 15.52
N LEU A 20 8.31 7.24 14.70
CA LEU A 20 6.98 6.75 15.08
C LEU A 20 7.08 5.33 15.64
N THR A 21 6.79 5.18 16.93
CA THR A 21 6.79 3.89 17.61
C THR A 21 5.34 3.44 17.90
N PRO A 22 4.75 2.58 17.05
CA PRO A 22 3.38 2.15 17.25
C PRO A 22 3.32 1.05 18.31
N PRO A 23 2.30 1.04 19.18
CA PRO A 23 2.03 -0.13 20.02
C PRO A 23 1.58 -1.31 19.14
N LYS A 24 1.91 -2.55 19.54
CA LYS A 24 1.54 -3.77 18.78
C LYS A 24 0.03 -3.88 18.51
N SER A 25 -0.80 -3.37 19.43
CA SER A 25 -2.25 -3.32 19.26
C SER A 25 -2.69 -2.40 18.11
N PHE A 26 -1.96 -1.31 17.84
CA PHE A 26 -2.23 -0.42 16.72
C PHE A 26 -1.85 -1.06 15.39
N MET A 27 -0.71 -1.77 15.35
CA MET A 27 -0.29 -2.54 14.18
C MET A 27 -1.38 -3.54 13.77
N TRP A 28 -1.80 -4.43 14.69
CA TRP A 28 -2.84 -5.43 14.39
C TRP A 28 -4.17 -4.82 13.98
N LYS A 29 -4.60 -3.72 14.62
CA LYS A 29 -5.82 -3.00 14.19
C LYS A 29 -5.71 -2.49 12.75
N ASN A 30 -4.54 -2.00 12.35
CA ASN A 30 -4.31 -1.52 11.00
C ASN A 30 -4.34 -2.66 9.96
N VAL A 31 -3.79 -3.82 10.31
CA VAL A 31 -3.85 -5.04 9.47
C VAL A 31 -5.28 -5.53 9.35
N THR A 32 -5.99 -5.66 10.46
CA THR A 32 -7.38 -6.10 10.46
C THR A 32 -8.26 -5.13 9.67
N PHE A 33 -8.02 -3.82 9.82
CA PHE A 33 -8.71 -2.82 9.02
C PHE A 33 -8.42 -2.99 7.53
N TYR A 34 -7.16 -3.09 7.14
CA TYR A 34 -6.74 -3.31 5.75
C TYR A 34 -7.35 -4.58 5.16
N PHE A 35 -7.33 -5.69 5.90
CA PHE A 35 -7.83 -6.97 5.42
C PHE A 35 -9.34 -6.94 5.25
N ILE A 36 -10.08 -6.43 6.23
CA ILE A 36 -11.55 -6.35 6.16
C ILE A 36 -11.98 -5.36 5.07
N SER A 37 -11.35 -4.18 5.00
CA SER A 37 -11.68 -3.18 3.98
C SER A 37 -11.34 -3.70 2.58
N GLY A 38 -10.19 -4.33 2.42
CA GLY A 38 -9.77 -4.96 1.17
C GLY A 38 -10.78 -6.02 0.72
N CYS A 39 -11.15 -6.97 1.57
CA CYS A 39 -12.10 -8.02 1.20
C CYS A 39 -13.48 -7.47 0.83
N ILE A 40 -13.93 -6.40 1.50
CA ILE A 40 -15.20 -5.74 1.15
C ILE A 40 -15.09 -5.07 -0.22
N VAL A 41 -14.02 -4.32 -0.48
CA VAL A 41 -13.84 -3.59 -1.74
C VAL A 41 -13.66 -4.54 -2.91
N GLU A 42 -12.71 -5.47 -2.81
CA GLU A 42 -12.43 -6.41 -3.89
C GLU A 42 -13.59 -7.39 -4.10
N GLY A 43 -14.31 -7.77 -3.03
CA GLY A 43 -15.53 -8.57 -3.15
C GLY A 43 -16.75 -7.80 -3.68
N LEU A 44 -16.68 -6.47 -3.80
CA LEU A 44 -17.68 -5.65 -4.51
C LEU A 44 -17.31 -5.45 -5.99
N ILE A 45 -16.01 -5.51 -6.32
CA ILE A 45 -15.49 -5.35 -7.69
C ILE A 45 -15.52 -6.70 -8.44
N ALA A 46 -15.14 -7.78 -7.76
CA ALA A 46 -15.05 -9.13 -8.27
C ALA A 46 -15.88 -10.11 -7.41
N ASP A 47 -15.82 -11.41 -7.74
CA ASP A 47 -16.45 -12.42 -6.90
C ASP A 47 -15.83 -12.41 -5.49
N PRO A 48 -16.63 -12.53 -4.41
CA PRO A 48 -16.14 -12.44 -3.03
C PRO A 48 -15.02 -13.45 -2.70
N ALA A 49 -15.01 -14.60 -3.38
CA ALA A 49 -13.97 -15.60 -3.24
C ALA A 49 -12.62 -15.12 -3.80
N ASP A 50 -12.63 -14.57 -5.02
CA ASP A 50 -11.44 -14.07 -5.70
C ASP A 50 -10.91 -12.82 -5.02
N GLY A 51 -11.79 -11.86 -4.66
CA GLY A 51 -11.39 -10.67 -3.93
C GLY A 51 -10.77 -10.98 -2.56
N THR A 52 -11.28 -11.99 -1.85
CA THR A 52 -10.70 -12.43 -0.57
C THR A 52 -9.33 -13.10 -0.77
N LEU A 53 -9.18 -13.92 -1.82
CA LEU A 53 -7.90 -14.53 -2.17
C LEU A 53 -6.85 -13.47 -2.51
N GLU A 54 -7.26 -12.41 -3.21
CA GLU A 54 -6.36 -11.32 -3.60
C GLU A 54 -5.83 -10.56 -2.40
N VAL A 55 -6.73 -10.13 -1.53
CA VAL A 55 -6.36 -9.38 -0.33
C VAL A 55 -5.50 -10.25 0.60
N THR A 56 -5.80 -11.55 0.68
CA THR A 56 -5.00 -12.52 1.44
C THR A 56 -3.59 -12.66 0.85
N GLY A 57 -3.48 -12.85 -0.46
CA GLY A 57 -2.21 -12.96 -1.17
C GLY A 57 -1.34 -11.71 -1.02
N ARG A 58 -1.92 -10.52 -1.27
CA ARG A 58 -1.25 -9.22 -1.06
C ARG A 58 -0.76 -9.07 0.38
N THR A 59 -1.59 -9.41 1.37
CA THR A 59 -1.24 -9.33 2.79
C THR A 59 -0.06 -10.24 3.13
N ILE A 60 -0.10 -11.51 2.72
CA ILE A 60 0.98 -12.49 2.97
C ILE A 60 2.29 -12.03 2.32
N MET A 61 2.23 -11.58 1.07
CA MET A 61 3.39 -11.11 0.32
C MET A 61 3.99 -9.84 0.92
N ALA A 62 3.15 -8.90 1.37
CA ALA A 62 3.60 -7.70 2.05
C ALA A 62 4.32 -8.03 3.38
N PHE A 63 3.73 -8.91 4.19
CA PHE A 63 4.32 -9.37 5.44
C PHE A 63 5.65 -10.09 5.24
N SER A 64 5.71 -11.03 4.30
CA SER A 64 6.91 -11.82 4.03
C SER A 64 8.04 -10.95 3.47
N SER A 65 7.73 -10.03 2.57
CA SER A 65 8.72 -9.10 1.97
C SER A 65 9.34 -8.18 3.02
N VAL A 66 8.51 -7.57 3.87
CA VAL A 66 9.00 -6.70 4.96
C VAL A 66 9.81 -7.49 5.99
N ALA A 67 9.36 -8.70 6.34
CA ALA A 67 10.09 -9.59 7.23
C ALA A 67 11.47 -9.98 6.66
N LEU A 68 11.54 -10.39 5.40
CA LEU A 68 12.80 -10.76 4.74
C LEU A 68 13.78 -9.60 4.67
N LEU A 69 13.30 -8.39 4.32
CA LEU A 69 14.14 -7.19 4.30
C LEU A 69 14.72 -6.86 5.68
N LEU A 70 13.92 -6.96 6.74
CA LEU A 70 14.38 -6.69 8.10
C LEU A 70 15.32 -7.76 8.65
N LEU A 71 15.14 -9.04 8.26
CA LEU A 71 16.07 -10.11 8.59
C LEU A 71 17.44 -9.87 7.95
N LYS A 72 17.46 -9.48 6.67
CA LYS A 72 18.69 -9.14 5.93
C LYS A 72 19.44 -7.99 6.60
N GLU A 73 18.72 -6.96 7.03
CA GLU A 73 19.30 -5.75 7.64
C GLU A 73 19.53 -5.88 9.16
N LYS A 74 19.19 -7.04 9.76
CA LYS A 74 19.32 -7.31 11.20
C LYS A 74 18.58 -6.31 12.10
N GLN A 75 17.56 -5.62 11.59
CA GLN A 75 16.77 -4.61 12.31
C GLN A 75 15.40 -5.13 12.77
N TRP A 76 15.31 -6.42 13.15
CA TRP A 76 14.07 -7.06 13.60
C TRP A 76 13.24 -6.26 14.64
N PRO A 77 13.85 -5.54 15.61
CA PRO A 77 13.08 -4.73 16.57
C PRO A 77 12.21 -3.64 15.94
N ARG A 78 12.56 -3.17 14.73
CA ARG A 78 11.83 -2.13 13.99
C ARG A 78 10.68 -2.66 13.13
N PHE A 79 10.43 -3.97 13.17
CA PHE A 79 9.36 -4.61 12.38
C PHE A 79 8.01 -3.92 12.52
N SER A 80 7.55 -3.70 13.76
CA SER A 80 6.26 -3.07 14.02
C SER A 80 6.19 -1.65 13.47
N GLN A 81 7.30 -0.91 13.40
CA GLN A 81 7.35 0.48 12.93
C GLN A 81 7.31 0.53 11.41
N LEU A 82 8.20 -0.22 10.75
CA LEU A 82 8.28 -0.27 9.30
C LEU A 82 6.97 -0.78 8.69
N TYR A 83 6.48 -1.89 9.23
CA TYR A 83 5.25 -2.52 8.77
C TYR A 83 4.04 -1.60 8.93
N THR A 84 3.88 -0.94 10.10
CA THR A 84 2.78 0.00 10.31
C THR A 84 2.89 1.21 9.38
N SER A 85 4.09 1.74 9.15
CA SER A 85 4.30 2.87 8.24
C SER A 85 3.83 2.56 6.82
N ILE A 86 4.20 1.38 6.31
CA ILE A 86 3.81 0.94 4.97
C ILE A 86 2.30 0.73 4.90
N PHE A 87 1.72 -0.06 5.81
CA PHE A 87 0.28 -0.37 5.76
C PHE A 87 -0.63 0.84 6.00
N VAL A 88 -0.22 1.83 6.81
CA VAL A 88 -1.04 3.07 6.94
C VAL A 88 -1.06 3.83 5.62
N CYS A 89 0.10 3.96 4.96
CA CYS A 89 0.14 4.62 3.66
C CYS A 89 -0.52 3.80 2.55
N GLU A 90 -0.49 2.49 2.65
CA GLU A 90 -1.21 1.61 1.74
C GLU A 90 -2.73 1.79 1.88
N ASN A 91 -3.26 1.79 3.11
CA ASN A 91 -4.67 2.09 3.37
C ASN A 91 -5.08 3.47 2.84
N PHE A 92 -4.19 4.47 2.93
CA PHE A 92 -4.42 5.79 2.38
C PHE A 92 -4.52 5.76 0.85
N ILE A 93 -3.58 5.12 0.15
CA ILE A 93 -3.62 4.97 -1.31
C ILE A 93 -4.83 4.14 -1.74
N MET A 94 -5.17 3.07 -1.01
CA MET A 94 -6.35 2.24 -1.30
C MET A 94 -7.65 3.05 -1.19
N THR A 95 -7.77 3.93 -0.19
CA THR A 95 -8.93 4.82 -0.07
C THR A 95 -9.03 5.78 -1.26
N LEU A 96 -7.90 6.28 -1.76
CA LEU A 96 -7.87 7.11 -2.96
C LEU A 96 -8.21 6.31 -4.23
N ALA A 97 -7.78 5.05 -4.32
CA ALA A 97 -8.14 4.16 -5.43
C ALA A 97 -9.65 3.90 -5.48
N VAL A 98 -10.28 3.61 -4.34
CA VAL A 98 -11.75 3.48 -4.25
C VAL A 98 -12.47 4.76 -4.69
N ALA A 99 -11.95 5.93 -4.31
CA ALA A 99 -12.50 7.20 -4.77
C ALA A 99 -12.32 7.41 -6.29
N ALA A 100 -11.21 6.92 -6.87
CA ALA A 100 -10.97 6.96 -8.31
C ALA A 100 -11.95 6.06 -9.08
N GLU A 101 -12.23 4.85 -8.58
CA GLU A 101 -13.27 3.97 -9.13
C GLU A 101 -14.67 4.61 -9.06
N GLY A 102 -14.99 5.27 -7.93
CA GLY A 102 -16.24 6.02 -7.80
C GLY A 102 -16.35 7.18 -8.80
N LEU A 103 -15.24 7.86 -9.08
CA LEU A 103 -15.17 8.89 -10.12
C LEU A 103 -15.36 8.29 -11.51
N ASP A 104 -14.73 7.15 -11.79
CA ASP A 104 -14.89 6.45 -13.07
C ASP A 104 -16.35 6.06 -13.32
N PHE A 105 -17.03 5.49 -12.32
CA PHE A 105 -18.46 5.19 -12.38
C PHE A 105 -19.31 6.43 -12.69
N TRP A 106 -18.97 7.58 -12.08
CA TRP A 106 -19.66 8.84 -12.36
C TRP A 106 -19.41 9.34 -13.80
N LEU A 107 -18.18 9.21 -14.30
CA LEU A 107 -17.84 9.56 -15.69
C LEU A 107 -18.55 8.66 -16.71
N VAL A 108 -18.74 7.38 -16.40
CA VAL A 108 -19.56 6.45 -17.19
C VAL A 108 -21.00 6.96 -17.30
N MET A 109 -21.61 7.34 -16.17
CA MET A 109 -22.97 7.89 -16.16
C MET A 109 -23.11 9.19 -16.97
N LYS A 110 -22.03 9.97 -17.09
CA LYS A 110 -22.00 11.22 -17.87
C LYS A 110 -21.54 11.05 -19.32
N HIS A 111 -21.20 9.83 -19.75
CA HIS A 111 -20.72 9.51 -21.11
C HIS A 111 -19.56 10.43 -21.53
N TYR A 112 -18.60 10.62 -20.62
CA TYR A 112 -17.45 11.49 -20.89
C TYR A 112 -16.49 10.84 -21.89
N PRO A 113 -16.07 11.54 -22.96
CA PRO A 113 -15.29 10.95 -24.05
C PRO A 113 -13.86 10.54 -23.66
N TYR A 114 -13.25 11.18 -22.66
CA TYR A 114 -11.87 10.90 -22.22
C TYR A 114 -11.82 10.10 -20.92
N ARG A 115 -12.83 9.27 -20.64
CA ARG A 115 -12.91 8.44 -19.42
C ARG A 115 -11.65 7.59 -19.23
N GLU A 116 -11.26 6.84 -20.27
CA GLU A 116 -10.14 5.89 -20.19
C GLU A 116 -8.82 6.59 -19.88
N GLU A 117 -8.58 7.75 -20.50
CA GLU A 117 -7.38 8.56 -20.26
C GLU A 117 -7.31 9.07 -18.81
N VAL A 118 -8.45 9.49 -18.25
CA VAL A 118 -8.53 9.93 -16.85
C VAL A 118 -8.32 8.77 -15.89
N GLY A 119 -8.93 7.61 -16.14
CA GLY A 119 -8.79 6.41 -15.33
C GLY A 119 -7.34 5.90 -15.31
N ILE A 120 -6.74 5.73 -16.49
CA ILE A 120 -5.34 5.29 -16.62
C ILE A 120 -4.39 6.33 -16.00
N GLY A 121 -4.63 7.62 -16.23
CA GLY A 121 -3.83 8.70 -15.65
C GLY A 121 -3.84 8.67 -14.12
N LEU A 122 -5.01 8.50 -13.51
CA LEU A 122 -5.16 8.38 -12.05
C LEU A 122 -4.48 7.12 -11.51
N ALA A 123 -4.65 5.97 -12.16
CA ALA A 123 -4.03 4.72 -11.75
C ALA A 123 -2.49 4.83 -11.76
N VAL A 124 -1.91 5.34 -12.86
CA VAL A 124 -0.46 5.56 -12.98
C VAL A 124 0.05 6.52 -11.90
N PHE A 125 -0.69 7.61 -11.66
CA PHE A 125 -0.33 8.58 -10.64
C PHE A 125 -0.32 7.96 -9.23
N LEU A 126 -1.34 7.18 -8.88
CA LEU A 126 -1.42 6.50 -7.58
C LEU A 126 -0.28 5.47 -7.40
N VAL A 127 0.06 4.72 -8.44
CA VAL A 127 1.19 3.76 -8.41
C VAL A 127 2.52 4.48 -8.22
N ILE A 128 2.78 5.55 -8.97
CA ILE A 128 4.01 6.34 -8.84
C ILE A 128 4.10 6.94 -7.44
N TRP A 129 2.98 7.46 -6.91
CA TRP A 129 2.94 8.01 -5.56
C TRP A 129 3.23 6.94 -4.52
N TYR A 130 2.61 5.77 -4.62
CA TYR A 130 2.87 4.65 -3.73
C TYR A 130 4.36 4.25 -3.72
N ILE A 131 4.98 4.09 -4.89
CA ILE A 131 6.40 3.78 -5.02
C ILE A 131 7.25 4.89 -4.37
N ALA A 132 6.89 6.16 -4.56
CA ALA A 132 7.58 7.27 -3.94
C ALA A 132 7.50 7.22 -2.40
N ILE A 133 6.32 6.93 -1.84
CA ILE A 133 6.12 6.80 -0.39
C ILE A 133 6.95 5.64 0.17
N VAL A 134 6.85 4.45 -0.42
CA VAL A 134 7.59 3.28 0.07
C VAL A 134 9.10 3.49 -0.06
N SER A 135 9.56 4.10 -1.16
CA SER A 135 10.97 4.47 -1.35
C SER A 135 11.44 5.44 -0.26
N TYR A 136 10.63 6.45 0.07
CA TYR A 136 10.94 7.36 1.17
C TYR A 136 11.04 6.64 2.52
N ILE A 137 10.10 5.73 2.81
CA ILE A 137 10.13 4.92 4.03
C ILE A 137 11.41 4.07 4.09
N PHE A 138 11.74 3.33 3.03
CA PHE A 138 12.96 2.52 2.99
C PHE A 138 14.23 3.35 3.10
N ARG A 139 14.28 4.52 2.45
CA ARG A 139 15.39 5.45 2.58
C ARG A 139 15.60 5.88 4.03
N ARG A 140 14.53 6.20 4.76
CA ARG A 140 14.62 6.65 6.16
C ARG A 140 14.99 5.52 7.11
N PHE A 141 14.39 4.33 6.95
CA PHE A 141 14.65 3.20 7.85
C PHE A 141 16.02 2.56 7.67
N PHE A 142 16.47 2.40 6.43
CA PHE A 142 17.71 1.69 6.10
C PHE A 142 18.87 2.61 5.72
N THR A 143 18.67 3.94 5.73
CA THR A 143 19.68 4.93 5.33
C THR A 143 20.27 4.66 3.92
N TYR A 144 19.50 4.02 3.05
CA TYR A 144 19.92 3.69 1.70
C TYR A 144 20.01 4.93 0.80
N PRO A 145 20.87 4.91 -0.24
CA PRO A 145 20.84 5.92 -1.29
C PRO A 145 19.53 5.81 -2.08
N THR A 146 19.05 6.95 -2.61
CA THR A 146 17.74 7.06 -3.27
C THR A 146 17.50 6.00 -4.34
N GLY A 147 18.50 5.69 -5.18
CA GLY A 147 18.37 4.68 -6.24
C GLY A 147 18.06 3.28 -5.70
N THR A 148 18.75 2.86 -4.64
CA THR A 148 18.52 1.57 -3.98
C THR A 148 17.15 1.51 -3.31
N SER A 149 16.71 2.59 -2.67
CA SER A 149 15.36 2.67 -2.08
C SER A 149 14.25 2.56 -3.11
N VAL A 150 14.40 3.21 -4.27
CA VAL A 150 13.44 3.10 -5.38
C VAL A 150 13.42 1.68 -5.93
N ALA A 151 14.59 1.06 -6.14
CA ALA A 151 14.67 -0.31 -6.61
C ALA A 151 13.95 -1.28 -5.67
N PHE A 152 14.19 -1.19 -4.36
CA PHE A 152 13.49 -2.01 -3.37
C PHE A 152 12.00 -1.72 -3.30
N ALA A 153 11.58 -0.45 -3.38
CA ALA A 153 10.17 -0.08 -3.39
C ALA A 153 9.44 -0.64 -4.62
N PHE A 154 10.07 -0.60 -5.78
CA PHE A 154 9.54 -1.18 -7.01
C PHE A 154 9.47 -2.71 -6.92
N SER A 155 10.53 -3.38 -6.45
CA SER A 155 10.51 -4.83 -6.23
C SER A 155 9.43 -5.24 -5.23
N TYR A 156 9.26 -4.47 -4.16
CA TYR A 156 8.20 -4.68 -3.18
C TYR A 156 6.81 -4.54 -3.82
N PHE A 157 6.59 -3.49 -4.61
CA PHE A 157 5.32 -3.29 -5.34
C PHE A 157 5.02 -4.47 -6.28
N VAL A 158 5.99 -4.92 -7.07
CA VAL A 158 5.82 -6.07 -7.99
C VAL A 158 5.53 -7.35 -7.22
N MET A 159 6.21 -7.59 -6.10
CA MET A 159 5.96 -8.78 -5.27
C MET A 159 4.59 -8.74 -4.59
N THR A 160 4.15 -7.58 -4.13
CA THR A 160 2.91 -7.43 -3.38
C THR A 160 1.69 -7.33 -4.28
N TYR A 161 1.76 -6.67 -5.42
CA TYR A 161 0.61 -6.47 -6.32
C TYR A 161 0.73 -7.26 -7.63
N GLY A 162 1.92 -7.29 -8.22
CA GLY A 162 2.13 -7.97 -9.50
C GLY A 162 1.96 -9.49 -9.42
N ILE A 163 2.55 -10.14 -8.40
CA ILE A 163 2.45 -11.60 -8.27
C ILE A 163 1.01 -12.06 -7.99
N PRO A 164 0.26 -11.48 -7.04
CA PRO A 164 -1.13 -11.89 -6.81
C PRO A 164 -2.02 -11.70 -8.04
N MET A 165 -1.88 -10.59 -8.77
CA MET A 165 -2.62 -10.39 -10.04
C MET A 165 -2.29 -11.47 -11.07
N LEU A 166 -1.00 -11.78 -11.26
CA LEU A 166 -0.58 -12.83 -12.20
C LEU A 166 -1.07 -14.22 -11.84
N LEU A 167 -1.35 -14.50 -10.56
CA LEU A 167 -1.86 -15.80 -10.11
C LEU A 167 -3.38 -15.92 -10.27
N MET A 168 -4.10 -14.81 -10.46
CA MET A 168 -5.57 -14.80 -10.60
C MET A 168 -6.02 -14.75 -12.06
N ASP A 169 -5.16 -14.26 -12.95
CA ASP A 169 -5.40 -14.28 -14.40
C ASP A 169 -5.09 -15.66 -15.06
N ILE A 170 -4.72 -16.68 -14.27
CA ILE A 170 -4.41 -18.06 -14.71
C ILE A 170 -5.57 -19.00 -14.39
#